data_AF-A0A9D8R047-F1
#
_entry.id   AF-A0A9D8R047-F1
#
_cell.length_a   1.000
_cell.length_b   1.000
_cell.length_c   1.000
_cell.angle_alpha   90.00
_cell.angle_beta   90.00
_cell.angle_gamma   90.00
#
_symmetry.space_group_name_H-M   'P 1'
#
loop_
_entity.id
_entity.type
_entity.pdbx_description
1 polymer ?
#
loop_
_entity_poly.entity_id
_entity_poly.type
_entity_poly.pdbx_seq_one_letter_code
_entity_poly.pdbx_strand_id
1 'polypeptide(L)'
;MKLILICAVALVALCLFDFFSGKRKKSRATKQKADLSHISLDVNSHEEYDARMKELEASECCGAHDVCEKEQMIRALRQKIEYFNDEELDAYQGISEDAYTDDQIEEFREVLYTMQTNEIEDWLKSLSLRGVALPILLKDEACQLVADGRVRNLEVKG
;
A
#
# COMPACT_ATOMS: atom_id res chain seq x y z
N MET A 1 42.18 -0.72 25.47
CA MET A 1 41.01 -1.64 25.57
C MET A 1 39.73 -1.05 24.96
N LYS A 2 39.34 0.20 25.29
CA LYS A 2 38.12 0.84 24.74
C LYS A 2 38.14 1.05 23.20
N LEU A 3 39.31 1.34 22.60
CA LEU A 3 39.42 1.47 21.12
C LEU A 3 39.24 0.15 20.35
N ILE A 4 39.66 -0.98 20.92
CA ILE A 4 39.56 -2.29 20.26
C ILE A 4 38.09 -2.73 20.17
N LEU A 5 37.29 -2.39 21.18
CA LEU A 5 35.87 -2.71 21.26
C LEU A 5 35.04 -1.90 20.26
N ILE A 6 35.39 -0.63 20.03
CA ILE A 6 34.72 0.21 19.02
C ILE A 6 35.03 -0.28 17.60
N CYS A 7 36.27 -0.67 17.31
CA CYS A 7 36.62 -1.24 16.00
C CYS A 7 35.89 -2.56 15.74
N ALA A 8 35.75 -3.42 16.76
CA ALA A 8 35.01 -4.68 16.62
C ALA A 8 33.52 -4.45 16.33
N VAL A 9 32.88 -3.51 17.02
CA VAL A 9 31.47 -3.16 16.80
C VAL A 9 31.27 -2.52 15.42
N ALA A 10 32.18 -1.65 14.97
CA ALA A 10 32.10 -1.03 13.65
C ALA A 10 32.29 -2.06 12.51
N LEU A 11 33.20 -3.03 12.66
CA LEU A 11 33.40 -4.08 11.67
C LEU A 11 32.19 -5.03 11.58
N VAL A 12 31.56 -5.36 12.71
CA VAL A 12 30.32 -6.14 12.73
C VAL A 12 29.18 -5.35 12.09
N ALA A 13 29.03 -4.06 12.40
CA ALA A 13 28.02 -3.20 11.79
C ALA A 13 28.19 -3.05 10.26
N LEU A 14 29.42 -2.90 9.78
CA LEU A 14 29.71 -2.83 8.34
C LEU A 14 29.43 -4.17 7.64
N CYS A 15 29.82 -5.30 8.23
CA CYS A 15 29.49 -6.63 7.69
C CYS A 15 27.97 -6.91 7.66
N LEU A 16 27.20 -6.40 8.62
CA LEU A 16 25.74 -6.51 8.62
C LEU A 16 25.09 -5.57 7.59
N PHE A 17 25.63 -4.37 7.40
CA PHE A 17 25.14 -3.42 6.40
C PHE A 17 25.30 -3.95 4.96
N ASP A 18 26.42 -4.62 4.66
CA ASP A 18 26.65 -5.30 3.38
C ASP A 18 25.71 -6.50 3.16
N PHE A 19 25.30 -7.19 4.24
CA PHE A 19 24.35 -8.30 4.18
C PHE A 19 22.92 -7.82 3.87
N PHE A 20 22.49 -6.70 4.45
CA PHE A 20 21.19 -6.07 4.15
C PHE A 20 21.18 -5.38 2.78
N SER A 21 22.31 -4.83 2.31
CA SER A 21 22.43 -4.20 0.99
C SER A 21 22.49 -5.21 -0.17
N GLY A 22 22.59 -6.51 0.12
CA GLY A 22 22.94 -7.59 -0.80
C GLY A 22 21.80 -8.42 -1.40
N LYS A 23 20.55 -7.93 -1.48
CA LYS A 23 19.47 -8.64 -2.21
C LYS A 23 18.67 -7.77 -3.19
N ARG A 24 19.30 -7.44 -4.32
CA ARG A 24 18.60 -7.35 -5.61
C ARG A 24 19.12 -8.45 -6.53
N LYS A 25 18.41 -9.58 -6.62
CA LYS A 25 18.60 -10.54 -7.71
C LYS A 25 17.41 -10.48 -8.66
N LYS A 26 17.69 -9.91 -9.83
CA LYS A 26 16.89 -9.97 -11.05
C LYS A 26 16.97 -11.40 -11.59
N SER A 27 15.85 -12.09 -11.79
CA SER A 27 15.81 -13.34 -12.55
C SER A 27 14.75 -13.26 -13.64
N ARG A 28 15.22 -13.42 -14.87
CA ARG A 28 14.46 -13.45 -16.12
C ARG A 28 14.28 -14.92 -16.53
N ALA A 29 13.03 -15.32 -16.75
CA ALA A 29 12.48 -16.40 -17.60
C ALA A 29 13.10 -17.82 -17.61
N THR A 30 12.26 -18.87 -17.70
CA THR A 30 12.09 -19.73 -18.91
C THR A 30 11.20 -20.97 -18.63
N LYS A 31 9.99 -20.98 -19.21
CA LYS A 31 9.33 -22.03 -20.04
C LYS A 31 9.28 -23.50 -19.54
N GLN A 32 8.07 -24.00 -19.34
CA GLN A 32 7.73 -25.42 -19.56
C GLN A 32 6.41 -25.54 -20.35
N LYS A 33 6.49 -26.28 -21.45
CA LYS A 33 5.41 -26.61 -22.40
C LYS A 33 4.86 -28.02 -22.09
N ALA A 34 3.54 -28.21 -22.24
CA ALA A 34 2.86 -29.41 -22.77
C ALA A 34 1.34 -29.05 -22.83
N ASP A 35 0.70 -28.95 -24.01
CA ASP A 35 0.06 -30.04 -24.81
C ASP A 35 -1.33 -30.41 -24.23
N LEU A 36 -2.50 -30.44 -24.89
CA LEU A 36 -2.92 -30.37 -26.29
C LEU A 36 -4.46 -30.20 -26.38
N SER A 37 -4.93 -29.59 -27.49
CA SER A 37 -6.25 -29.69 -28.15
C SER A 37 -7.56 -29.36 -27.40
N HIS A 38 -8.31 -28.36 -27.89
CA HIS A 38 -9.44 -28.60 -28.81
C HIS A 38 -10.05 -27.26 -29.28
N ILE A 39 -10.60 -27.28 -30.50
CA ILE A 39 -11.37 -26.23 -31.22
C ILE A 39 -10.53 -25.15 -31.93
N SER A 40 -10.18 -25.52 -33.15
CA SER A 40 -10.01 -24.64 -34.30
C SER A 40 -11.32 -23.95 -34.68
N LEU A 41 -11.33 -22.62 -34.76
CA LEU A 41 -12.22 -21.83 -35.62
C LEU A 41 -11.43 -20.59 -36.12
N ASP A 42 -11.37 -20.49 -37.44
CA ASP A 42 -10.99 -19.37 -38.31
C ASP A 42 -10.60 -18.00 -37.71
N VAL A 43 -9.35 -17.61 -37.96
CA VAL A 43 -8.86 -16.25 -37.79
C VAL A 43 -9.23 -15.41 -39.01
N ASN A 44 -10.36 -14.71 -38.94
CA ASN A 44 -10.66 -13.58 -39.82
C ASN A 44 -11.40 -12.45 -39.09
N SER A 45 -10.84 -11.97 -37.98
CA SER A 45 -11.50 -10.97 -37.11
C SER A 45 -10.61 -9.79 -36.67
N HIS A 46 -9.51 -9.51 -37.40
CA HIS A 46 -8.72 -8.29 -37.13
C HIS A 46 -9.40 -7.02 -37.68
N GLU A 47 -10.20 -7.12 -38.75
CA GLU A 47 -10.96 -5.95 -39.26
C GLU A 47 -12.15 -5.57 -38.37
N GLU A 48 -12.69 -6.51 -37.59
CA GLU A 48 -13.82 -6.23 -36.68
C GLU A 48 -13.35 -5.58 -35.36
N TYR A 49 -12.11 -5.86 -34.94
CA TYR A 49 -11.51 -5.26 -33.74
C TYR A 49 -11.05 -3.82 -33.98
N ASP A 50 -10.49 -3.53 -35.15
CA ASP A 50 -10.10 -2.16 -35.54
C ASP A 50 -11.32 -1.25 -35.75
N ALA A 51 -12.43 -1.77 -36.29
CA ALA A 51 -13.67 -1.00 -36.41
C ALA A 51 -14.26 -0.65 -35.03
N ARG A 52 -14.22 -1.59 -34.08
CA ARG A 52 -14.71 -1.41 -32.71
C ARG A 52 -13.85 -0.47 -31.86
N MET A 53 -12.53 -0.48 -32.07
CA MET A 53 -11.61 0.50 -31.43
C MET A 53 -11.77 1.89 -32.04
N LYS A 54 -12.02 1.98 -33.35
CA LYS A 54 -12.26 3.27 -34.02
C LYS A 54 -13.60 3.91 -33.64
N GLU A 55 -14.63 3.12 -33.32
CA GLU A 55 -15.90 3.64 -32.80
C GLU A 55 -15.76 4.19 -31.36
N LEU A 56 -14.86 3.62 -30.55
CA LEU A 56 -14.53 4.15 -29.22
C LEU A 56 -13.71 5.46 -29.29
N GLU A 57 -12.84 5.62 -30.29
CA GLU A 57 -12.12 6.89 -30.53
C GLU A 57 -12.99 7.95 -31.24
N ALA A 58 -14.07 7.53 -31.92
CA ALA A 58 -15.05 8.42 -32.54
C ALA A 58 -16.20 8.83 -31.61
N SER A 59 -16.33 8.18 -30.44
CA SER A 59 -17.19 8.65 -29.36
C SER A 59 -16.55 9.88 -28.72
N GLU A 60 -16.80 11.01 -29.37
CA GLU A 60 -16.89 12.34 -28.76
C GLU A 60 -15.89 12.59 -27.63
N CYS A 61 -14.78 13.21 -28.00
CA CYS A 61 -14.04 14.06 -27.08
C CYS A 61 -14.96 15.21 -26.64
N CYS A 62 -15.89 14.92 -25.73
CA CYS A 62 -16.59 15.89 -24.93
C CYS A 62 -15.50 16.58 -24.10
N GLY A 63 -15.36 17.91 -24.22
CA GLY A 63 -14.37 18.72 -23.49
C GLY A 63 -14.49 18.67 -21.95
N ALA A 64 -15.17 17.67 -21.40
CA ALA A 64 -15.28 17.31 -20.00
C ALA A 64 -14.24 16.27 -19.53
N HIS A 65 -13.44 15.66 -20.41
CA HIS A 65 -12.42 14.69 -20.00
C HIS A 65 -11.26 15.33 -19.21
N ASP A 66 -10.76 16.49 -19.66
CA ASP A 66 -9.73 17.27 -18.97
C ASP A 66 -10.18 17.75 -17.56
N VAL A 67 -11.49 17.93 -17.36
CA VAL A 67 -12.06 18.34 -16.08
C VAL A 67 -12.15 17.15 -15.12
N CYS A 68 -12.49 15.96 -15.62
CA CYS A 68 -12.63 14.75 -14.81
C CYS A 68 -11.29 14.30 -14.19
N GLU A 69 -10.20 14.30 -14.97
CA GLU A 69 -8.88 13.94 -14.46
C GLU A 69 -8.35 14.97 -13.45
N LYS A 70 -8.56 16.26 -13.75
CA LYS A 70 -8.15 17.35 -12.88
C LYS A 70 -8.94 17.39 -11.57
N GLU A 71 -10.24 17.13 -11.59
CA GLU A 71 -11.06 17.06 -10.37
C GLU A 71 -10.75 15.83 -9.52
N GLN A 72 -10.45 14.68 -10.13
CA GLN A 72 -9.98 13.50 -9.39
C GLN A 72 -8.62 13.76 -8.72
N MET A 73 -7.68 14.35 -9.45
CA MET A 73 -6.37 14.75 -8.90
C MET A 73 -6.53 15.80 -7.79
N ILE A 74 -7.37 16.82 -7.99
CA ILE A 74 -7.64 17.86 -6.99
C ILE A 74 -8.34 17.27 -5.76
N ARG A 75 -9.22 16.27 -5.91
CA ARG A 75 -9.87 15.59 -4.78
C ARG A 75 -8.87 14.81 -3.95
N ALA A 76 -7.93 14.11 -4.59
CA ALA A 76 -6.83 13.46 -3.89
C ALA A 76 -5.93 14.46 -3.17
N LEU A 77 -5.63 15.60 -3.80
CA LEU A 77 -4.83 16.70 -3.21
C LEU A 77 -5.57 17.51 -2.13
N ARG A 78 -6.90 17.44 -2.03
CA ARG A 78 -7.71 18.17 -1.04
C ARG A 78 -7.96 17.38 0.24
N GLN A 79 -7.47 16.16 0.36
CA GLN A 79 -7.66 15.39 1.59
C GLN A 79 -6.84 16.02 2.71
N LYS A 80 -7.54 16.54 3.73
CA LYS A 80 -6.92 17.15 4.90
C LYS A 80 -6.43 16.05 5.83
N ILE A 81 -5.18 16.15 6.27
CA ILE A 81 -4.62 15.28 7.32
C ILE A 81 -5.31 15.64 8.65
N GLU A 82 -5.83 14.63 9.33
CA GLU A 82 -6.39 14.70 10.68
C GLU A 82 -5.51 13.89 11.63
N TYR A 83 -5.18 14.45 12.80
CA TYR A 83 -4.28 13.83 13.78
C TYR A 83 -5.09 13.28 14.96
N PHE A 84 -4.67 12.13 15.49
CA PHE A 84 -5.38 11.36 16.52
C PHE A 84 -4.54 11.22 17.79
N ASN A 85 -3.76 12.26 18.14
CA ASN A 85 -2.77 12.22 19.22
C ASN A 85 -1.71 11.12 19.00
N ASP A 86 -1.24 11.03 17.76
CA ASP A 86 -0.34 10.01 17.23
C ASP A 86 0.82 10.62 16.41
N GLU A 87 1.14 11.88 16.67
CA GLU A 87 2.18 12.66 15.97
C GLU A 87 3.57 12.03 16.09
N GLU A 88 3.82 11.25 17.14
CA GLU A 88 5.08 10.53 17.34
C GLU A 88 5.34 9.51 16.21
N LEU A 89 4.28 8.97 15.61
CA LEU A 89 4.37 8.03 14.48
C LEU A 89 4.88 8.69 13.19
N ASP A 90 4.88 10.03 13.08
CA ASP A 90 5.46 10.74 11.93
C ASP A 90 6.96 10.52 11.80
N ALA A 91 7.64 10.11 12.89
CA ALA A 91 9.03 9.68 12.86
C ALA A 91 9.27 8.46 11.95
N TYR A 92 8.21 7.70 11.64
CA TYR A 92 8.25 6.49 10.82
C TYR A 92 7.87 6.71 9.35
N GLN A 93 7.81 7.96 8.90
CA GLN A 93 7.48 8.28 7.52
C GLN A 93 8.47 7.63 6.53
N GLY A 94 7.93 6.94 5.52
CA GLY A 94 8.72 6.28 4.48
C GLY A 94 9.35 4.94 4.91
N ILE A 95 9.08 4.47 6.12
CA ILE A 95 9.44 3.11 6.55
C ILE A 95 8.43 2.11 5.95
N SER A 96 8.94 0.97 5.52
CA SER A 96 8.11 -0.12 4.99
C SER A 96 7.42 -0.88 6.12
N GLU A 97 6.21 -1.38 5.85
CA GLU A 97 5.37 -2.15 6.79
C GLU A 97 6.01 -3.41 7.39
N ASP A 98 7.05 -3.95 6.75
CA ASP A 98 7.81 -5.14 7.15
C ASP A 98 9.14 -4.80 7.85
N ALA A 99 9.47 -3.51 8.00
CA ALA A 99 10.75 -3.04 8.53
C ALA A 99 10.69 -2.53 9.98
N TYR A 100 9.53 -2.62 10.63
CA TYR A 100 9.35 -2.20 12.02
C TYR A 100 9.93 -3.19 13.03
N THR A 101 10.51 -2.66 14.10
CA THR A 101 10.93 -3.44 15.29
C THR A 101 9.76 -3.65 16.24
N ASP A 102 9.85 -4.65 17.13
CA ASP A 102 8.78 -4.97 18.08
C ASP A 102 8.40 -3.76 18.96
N ASP A 103 9.37 -2.98 19.43
CA ASP A 103 9.13 -1.77 20.23
C ASP A 103 8.33 -0.72 19.43
N GLN A 104 8.67 -0.51 18.15
CA GLN A 104 7.95 0.42 17.28
C GLN A 104 6.53 -0.08 17.00
N ILE A 105 6.35 -1.39 16.80
CA ILE A 105 5.02 -1.99 16.59
C ILE A 105 4.14 -1.76 17.83
N GLU A 106 4.72 -1.79 19.03
CA GLU A 106 3.99 -1.51 20.26
C GLU A 106 3.49 -0.06 20.31
N GLU A 107 4.26 0.93 19.84
CA GLU A 107 3.80 2.32 19.74
C GLU A 107 2.53 2.45 18.85
N PHE A 108 2.50 1.74 17.71
CA PHE A 108 1.29 1.69 16.87
C PHE A 108 0.12 1.00 17.60
N ARG A 109 0.39 -0.04 18.38
CA ARG A 109 -0.62 -0.79 19.13
C ARG A 109 -1.25 0.06 20.23
N GLU A 110 -0.44 0.82 20.96
CA GLU A 110 -0.92 1.74 22.01
C GLU A 110 -1.89 2.76 21.43
N VAL A 111 -1.53 3.40 20.31
CA VAL A 111 -2.42 4.34 19.61
C VAL A 111 -3.71 3.63 19.15
N LEU A 112 -3.59 2.46 18.50
CA LEU A 112 -4.74 1.70 18.00
C LEU A 112 -5.74 1.32 19.10
N TYR A 113 -5.27 0.99 20.30
CA TYR A 113 -6.14 0.59 21.41
C TYR A 113 -6.70 1.74 22.25
N THR A 114 -6.10 2.93 22.17
CA THR A 114 -6.62 4.11 22.88
C THR A 114 -7.77 4.79 22.13
N MET A 115 -7.90 4.59 20.82
CA MET A 115 -8.93 5.21 19.98
C MET A 115 -10.23 4.40 19.88
N GLN A 116 -11.30 5.08 19.47
CA GLN A 116 -12.58 4.41 19.25
C GLN A 116 -12.61 3.65 17.93
N THR A 117 -13.32 2.53 17.87
CA THR A 117 -13.34 1.68 16.66
C THR A 117 -13.92 2.34 15.41
N ASN A 118 -14.75 3.37 15.56
CA ASN A 118 -15.28 4.16 14.44
C ASN A 118 -14.26 5.18 13.90
N GLU A 119 -13.21 5.50 14.66
CA GLU A 119 -12.14 6.45 14.30
C GLU A 119 -10.97 5.75 13.61
N ILE A 120 -10.79 4.43 13.82
CA ILE A 120 -9.69 3.65 13.24
C ILE A 120 -9.62 3.79 11.71
N GLU A 121 -10.76 3.83 11.02
CA GLU A 121 -10.78 3.99 9.56
C GLU A 121 -10.19 5.33 9.11
N ASP A 122 -10.48 6.40 9.85
CA ASP A 122 -10.00 7.75 9.52
C ASP A 122 -8.55 7.93 9.97
N TRP A 123 -8.14 7.29 11.06
CA TRP A 123 -6.74 7.17 11.46
C TRP A 123 -5.88 6.47 10.40
N LEU A 124 -6.32 5.32 9.86
CA LEU A 124 -5.60 4.60 8.80
C LEU A 124 -5.46 5.45 7.53
N LYS A 125 -6.49 6.22 7.16
CA LYS A 125 -6.41 7.19 6.06
C LYS A 125 -5.39 8.28 6.35
N SER A 126 -5.37 8.82 7.57
CA SER A 126 -4.40 9.83 8.00
C SER A 126 -2.96 9.32 7.90
N LEU A 127 -2.68 8.11 8.39
CA LEU A 127 -1.36 7.48 8.29
C LEU A 127 -0.91 7.37 6.82
N SER A 128 -1.81 6.91 5.93
CA SER A 128 -1.52 6.80 4.50
C SER A 128 -1.22 8.16 3.86
N LEU A 129 -1.96 9.21 4.23
CA LEU A 129 -1.71 10.58 3.74
C LEU A 129 -0.38 11.15 4.25
N ARG A 130 0.04 10.79 5.46
CA ARG A 130 1.33 11.16 6.04
C ARG A 130 2.49 10.33 5.51
N GLY A 131 2.22 9.22 4.82
CA GLY A 131 3.25 8.31 4.32
C GLY A 131 3.85 7.44 5.42
N VAL A 132 3.09 7.19 6.49
CA VAL A 132 3.41 6.22 7.54
C VAL A 132 2.69 4.93 7.22
N ALA A 133 3.43 3.86 6.97
CA ALA A 133 2.84 2.55 6.70
C ALA A 133 2.49 1.85 8.00
N LEU A 134 1.30 1.24 8.11
CA LEU A 134 0.94 0.43 9.27
C LEU A 134 1.76 -0.88 9.27
N PRO A 135 2.31 -1.33 10.43
CA PRO A 135 3.01 -2.59 10.52
C PRO A 135 2.16 -3.78 10.05
N ILE A 136 2.77 -4.71 9.31
CA ILE A 136 2.07 -5.89 8.76
C ILE A 136 1.34 -6.69 9.84
N LEU A 137 1.93 -6.81 11.03
CA LEU A 137 1.38 -7.59 12.15
C LEU A 137 0.08 -7.00 12.72
N LEU A 138 -0.17 -5.70 12.52
CA LEU A 138 -1.36 -5.01 13.02
C LEU A 138 -2.46 -4.86 11.96
N LYS A 139 -2.18 -5.20 10.68
CA LYS A 139 -3.14 -4.99 9.59
C LYS A 139 -4.44 -5.76 9.77
N ASP A 140 -4.33 -7.05 10.07
CA ASP A 140 -5.51 -7.92 10.22
C ASP A 140 -6.35 -7.51 11.43
N GLU A 141 -5.67 -7.15 12.54
CA GLU A 141 -6.29 -6.67 13.76
C GLU A 141 -7.03 -5.33 13.54
N ALA A 142 -6.37 -4.35 12.92
CA ALA A 142 -6.99 -3.07 12.58
C ALA A 142 -8.20 -3.27 11.64
N CYS A 143 -8.10 -4.16 10.64
CA CYS A 143 -9.22 -4.49 9.77
C CYS A 143 -10.41 -5.07 10.52
N GLN A 144 -10.16 -5.97 11.48
CA GLN A 144 -11.20 -6.57 12.30
C GLN A 144 -11.91 -5.51 13.17
N LEU A 145 -11.16 -4.63 13.83
CA LEU A 145 -11.73 -3.58 14.68
C LEU A 145 -12.58 -2.57 13.89
N VAL A 146 -12.17 -2.23 12.65
CA VAL A 146 -12.97 -1.40 11.74
C VAL A 146 -14.29 -2.10 11.36
N ALA A 147 -14.22 -3.40 11.05
CA ALA A 147 -15.43 -4.18 10.72
C ALA A 147 -16.41 -4.21 11.90
N ASP A 148 -15.92 -4.46 13.11
CA ASP A 148 -16.72 -4.46 14.33
C ASP A 148 -17.35 -3.09 14.62
N GLY A 149 -16.60 -2.01 14.40
CA GLY A 149 -17.10 -0.64 14.53
C GLY A 149 -18.24 -0.33 13.55
N ARG A 150 -18.16 -0.83 12.31
CA ARG A 150 -19.22 -0.67 11.30
C ARG A 150 -20.50 -1.41 11.69
N VAL A 151 -20.38 -2.64 12.21
CA VAL A 151 -21.54 -3.42 12.67
C VAL A 151 -22.26 -2.72 13.82
N ARG A 152 -21.53 -2.29 14.86
CA ARG A 152 -22.11 -1.56 16.00
C ARG A 152 -22.84 -0.28 15.57
N ASN A 153 -22.27 0.46 14.61
CA ASN A 153 -22.89 1.68 14.10
C ASN A 153 -24.19 1.43 13.31
N LEU A 154 -24.40 0.23 12.76
CA LEU A 154 -25.65 -0.14 12.09
C LEU A 154 -26.73 -0.52 13.11
N GLU A 155 -26.38 -1.20 14.19
CA GLU A 155 -27.31 -1.60 15.25
C GLU A 155 -27.88 -0.41 16.02
N VAL A 156 -27.11 0.66 16.21
CA VAL A 156 -27.57 1.89 16.89
C VAL A 156 -28.58 2.69 16.04
N LYS A 157 -28.60 2.48 14.72
CA LYS A 157 -29.43 3.25 13.78
C LYS A 157 -30.73 2.53 13.36
N GLY A 158 -30.93 1.28 13.76
CA GLY A 158 -32.12 0.47 13.48
C GLY A 158 -33.11 0.48 14.64
#